data_AF-A0A661JLU6-F1
#
_entry.id   AF-A0A661JLU6-F1
#
_cell.length_a   1.000
_cell.length_b   1.000
_cell.length_c   1.000
_cell.angle_alpha   90.00
_cell.angle_beta   90.00
_cell.angle_gamma   90.00
#
_symmetry.space_group_name_H-M   'P 1'
#
loop_
_entity.id
_entity.type
_entity.pdbx_description
1 polymer ?
#
loop_
_entity_poly.entity_id
_entity_poly.type
_entity_poly.pdbx_seq_one_letter_code
_entity_poly.pdbx_strand_id
1 'polypeptide(L)'
;PGATYRIGYEIKTVDVEGVACVLVDLFDSLGGSLFHVITEMPSGQYLNGTNDWLSDMFEVKVPARATYADLRLFISDKGKVFIRNVMMHRV
;
A
#
# COMPACT_ATOMS: atom_id res chain seq x y z
N PRO A 1 2.97 15.49 7.92
CA PRO A 1 4.00 16.00 6.97
C PRO A 1 5.43 15.84 7.51
N GLY A 2 6.39 15.47 6.67
CA GLY A 2 7.84 15.41 6.99
C GLY A 2 8.29 14.22 7.85
N ALA A 3 7.36 13.42 8.38
CA ALA A 3 7.66 12.26 9.20
C ALA A 3 7.78 10.98 8.36
N THR A 4 8.46 9.98 8.90
CA THR A 4 8.43 8.62 8.39
C THR A 4 7.34 7.83 9.11
N TYR A 5 6.56 7.06 8.35
CA TYR A 5 5.60 6.11 8.88
C TYR A 5 6.01 4.71 8.47
N ARG A 6 5.72 3.73 9.31
CA ARG A 6 5.80 2.32 8.97
C ARG A 6 4.40 1.78 8.78
N ILE A 7 4.20 1.06 7.69
CA ILE A 7 2.97 0.37 7.35
C ILE A 7 3.26 -1.12 7.49
N GLY A 8 2.46 -1.82 8.27
CA GLY A 8 2.52 -3.27 8.34
C GLY A 8 1.13 -3.87 8.16
N TYR A 9 1.10 -5.09 7.66
CA TYR A 9 -0.15 -5.80 7.37
C TYR A 9 0.12 -7.30 7.18
N GLU A 10 -0.93 -8.09 7.23
CA GLU A 10 -0.93 -9.44 6.68
C GLU A 10 -1.82 -9.49 5.44
N ILE A 11 -1.37 -10.21 4.42
CA ILE A 11 -2.05 -10.36 3.13
C ILE A 11 -2.13 -11.84 2.74
N LYS A 12 -3.25 -12.21 2.12
CA LYS A 12 -3.48 -13.53 1.52
C LYS A 12 -4.05 -13.35 0.13
N THR A 13 -3.61 -14.16 -0.83
CA THR A 13 -4.12 -14.15 -2.20
C THR A 13 -4.69 -15.51 -2.58
N VAL A 14 -5.75 -15.52 -3.39
CA VAL A 14 -6.32 -16.74 -3.96
C VAL A 14 -6.54 -16.51 -5.45
N ASP A 15 -5.84 -17.28 -6.27
CA ASP A 15 -5.94 -17.31 -7.73
C ASP A 15 -5.83 -15.92 -8.38
N VAL A 16 -4.88 -15.11 -7.91
CA VAL A 16 -4.60 -13.78 -8.49
C VAL A 16 -3.83 -13.97 -9.81
N GLU A 17 -4.44 -13.61 -10.94
CA GLU A 17 -3.78 -13.69 -12.26
C GLU A 17 -2.97 -12.44 -12.62
N GLY A 18 -3.26 -11.31 -11.97
CA GLY A 18 -2.45 -10.10 -12.06
C GLY A 18 -1.51 -9.96 -10.86
N VAL A 19 -1.60 -8.82 -10.18
CA VAL A 19 -0.76 -8.47 -9.03
C VAL A 19 -1.61 -7.90 -7.91
N ALA A 20 -1.31 -8.31 -6.68
CA ALA A 20 -1.89 -7.76 -5.47
C ALA A 20 -0.80 -7.18 -4.55
N CYS A 21 -1.05 -6.02 -3.94
CA CYS A 21 -0.20 -5.45 -2.91
C CYS A 21 -0.95 -4.43 -2.05
N VAL A 22 -0.37 -4.02 -0.94
CA VAL A 22 -0.78 -2.82 -0.21
C VAL A 22 0.14 -1.67 -0.59
N LEU A 23 -0.43 -0.51 -0.86
CA LEU A 23 0.31 0.70 -1.22
C LEU A 23 -0.25 1.94 -0.51
N VAL A 24 0.56 3.00 -0.45
CA VAL A 24 0.16 4.30 0.11
C VAL A 24 0.23 5.37 -0.96
N ASP A 25 -0.90 6.04 -1.20
CA ASP A 25 -0.96 7.28 -1.96
C ASP A 25 -0.94 8.47 -1.00
N LEU A 26 -0.29 9.56 -1.39
CA LEU A 26 -0.14 10.77 -0.57
C LEU A 26 -0.71 11.94 -1.35
N PHE A 27 -1.43 12.83 -0.67
CA PHE A 27 -2.18 13.89 -1.33
C PHE A 27 -1.80 15.27 -0.83
N ASP A 28 -1.91 16.27 -1.71
CA ASP A 28 -1.81 17.69 -1.35
C ASP A 28 -3.13 18.25 -0.77
N SER A 29 -3.11 19.52 -0.39
CA SER A 29 -4.28 20.22 0.17
C SER A 29 -5.44 20.39 -0.80
N LEU A 30 -5.24 20.17 -2.11
CA LEU A 30 -6.26 20.26 -3.14
C LEU A 30 -6.82 18.88 -3.51
N GLY A 31 -6.32 17.82 -2.88
CA GLY A 31 -6.70 16.43 -3.15
C GLY A 31 -6.02 15.84 -4.39
N GLY A 32 -4.96 16.46 -4.89
CA GLY A 32 -4.11 15.90 -5.94
C GLY A 32 -3.15 14.86 -5.37
N SER A 33 -3.05 13.69 -6.02
CA SER A 33 -2.01 12.72 -5.67
C SER A 33 -0.64 13.35 -5.93
N LEU A 34 0.29 13.10 -5.00
CA LEU A 34 1.67 13.55 -5.08
C LEU A 34 2.54 12.66 -5.97
N PHE A 35 2.00 11.53 -6.44
CA PHE A 35 2.65 10.58 -7.35
C PHE A 35 1.99 10.65 -8.73
N HIS A 36 2.79 10.50 -9.79
CA HIS A 36 2.29 10.57 -11.16
C HIS A 36 1.77 9.23 -11.67
N VAL A 37 2.39 8.14 -11.20
CA VAL A 37 2.02 6.77 -11.57
C VAL A 37 2.05 5.85 -10.36
N ILE A 38 1.27 4.77 -10.41
CA ILE A 38 1.13 3.84 -9.28
C ILE A 38 2.45 3.18 -8.86
N THR A 39 3.39 3.01 -9.80
CA THR A 39 4.70 2.42 -9.53
C THR A 39 5.64 3.33 -8.74
N GLU A 40 5.32 4.62 -8.60
CA GLU A 40 6.03 5.55 -7.72
C GLU A 40 5.53 5.50 -6.28
N MET A 41 4.34 4.94 -6.05
CA MET A 41 3.72 4.86 -4.73
C MET A 41 4.47 3.84 -3.87
N PRO A 42 4.84 4.20 -2.62
CA PRO A 42 5.39 3.25 -1.67
C PRO A 42 4.42 2.08 -1.48
N SER A 43 4.96 0.88 -1.62
CA SER A 43 4.19 -0.35 -1.57
C SER A 43 4.96 -1.43 -0.84
N GLY A 44 4.21 -2.42 -0.37
CA GLY A 44 4.79 -3.68 0.04
C GLY A 44 5.05 -4.61 -1.15
N GLN A 45 5.21 -5.90 -0.86
CA GLN A 45 5.51 -6.92 -1.85
C GLN A 45 4.37 -7.09 -2.86
N TYR A 46 4.77 -7.28 -4.13
CA TYR A 46 3.86 -7.65 -5.21
C TYR A 46 3.63 -9.16 -5.20
N LEU A 47 2.39 -9.58 -5.00
CA LEU A 47 1.99 -10.98 -4.93
C LEU A 47 1.15 -11.38 -6.14
N ASN A 48 1.33 -12.60 -6.60
CA ASN A 48 0.51 -13.24 -7.64
C ASN A 48 0.16 -14.68 -7.22
N GLY A 49 -0.81 -15.28 -7.92
CA GLY A 49 -1.28 -16.64 -7.63
C GLY A 49 -1.93 -16.79 -6.26
N THR A 50 -1.75 -17.97 -5.67
CA THR A 50 -2.28 -18.32 -4.35
C THR A 50 -1.17 -18.36 -3.32
N ASN A 51 -1.24 -17.46 -2.35
CA ASN A 51 -0.32 -17.38 -1.21
C ASN A 51 -1.16 -17.47 0.06
N ASP A 52 -0.71 -18.23 1.05
CA ASP A 52 -1.34 -18.16 2.37
C ASP A 52 -1.04 -16.83 3.07
N TRP A 53 -1.46 -16.65 4.32
CA TRP A 53 -1.16 -15.42 5.07
C TRP A 53 0.35 -15.14 5.14
N LEU A 54 0.76 -14.02 4.54
CA LEU A 54 2.10 -13.46 4.60
C LEU A 54 2.06 -12.15 5.38
N SER A 55 3.05 -11.95 6.26
CA SER A 55 3.28 -10.65 6.90
C SER A 55 4.22 -9.81 6.06
N ASP A 56 3.89 -8.54 5.87
CA ASP A 56 4.74 -7.60 5.15
C ASP A 56 4.73 -6.22 5.81
N MET A 57 5.78 -5.44 5.55
CA MET A 57 6.01 -4.16 6.19
C MET A 57 6.93 -3.28 5.35
N PHE A 58 6.55 -2.01 5.17
CA PHE A 58 7.34 -1.02 4.46
C PHE A 58 7.28 0.36 5.13
N GLU A 59 8.25 1.22 4.82
CA GLU A 59 8.31 2.58 5.34
C GLU A 59 7.94 3.61 4.27
N VAL A 60 7.30 4.69 4.70
CA VAL A 60 6.85 5.80 3.86
C VAL A 60 7.38 7.10 4.45
N LYS A 61 8.23 7.80 3.71
CA LYS A 61 8.65 9.16 4.05
C LYS A 61 7.62 10.15 3.51
N VAL A 62 6.88 10.81 4.39
CA VAL A 62 5.81 11.72 4.02
C VAL A 62 6.38 13.07 3.58
N PRO A 63 6.17 13.54 2.34
CA PRO A 63 6.61 14.86 1.89
C PRO A 63 6.01 16.00 2.72
N ALA A 64 6.70 17.14 2.78
CA ALA A 64 6.23 18.31 3.54
C ALA A 64 4.88 18.84 3.04
N ARG A 65 4.60 18.70 1.74
CA ARG A 65 3.35 19.14 1.10
C ARG A 65 2.17 18.16 1.26
N ALA A 66 2.39 16.97 1.83
CA ALA A 66 1.33 15.99 2.00
C ALA A 66 0.43 16.34 3.19
N THR A 67 -0.88 16.34 2.96
CA THR A 67 -1.92 16.66 3.96
C THR A 67 -2.63 15.43 4.50
N TYR A 68 -2.80 14.41 3.67
CA TYR A 68 -3.36 13.11 4.05
C TYR A 68 -2.80 11.96 3.18
N ALA A 69 -3.15 10.73 3.55
CA ALA A 69 -2.71 9.51 2.90
C ALA A 69 -3.88 8.55 2.71
N ASP A 70 -3.90 7.84 1.58
CA ASP A 70 -4.76 6.66 1.38
C ASP A 70 -3.92 5.40 1.49
N LEU A 71 -4.33 4.49 2.37
CA LEU A 71 -3.84 3.12 2.34
C LEU A 71 -4.75 2.28 1.42
N ARG A 72 -4.18 1.69 0.37
CA ARG A 72 -4.94 0.97 -0.66
C ARG A 72 -4.54 -0.48 -0.72
N LEU A 73 -5.56 -1.35 -0.78
CA LEU A 73 -5.41 -2.70 -1.30
C LEU A 73 -5.54 -2.64 -2.82
N PHE A 74 -4.43 -2.87 -3.52
CA PHE A 74 -4.39 -2.93 -4.97
C PHE A 74 -4.52 -4.38 -5.43
N ILE A 75 -5.36 -4.59 -6.45
CA ILE A 75 -5.44 -5.83 -7.21
C ILE A 75 -5.58 -5.45 -8.69
N SER A 76 -4.78 -6.07 -9.55
CA SER A 76 -4.99 -6.06 -11.00
C SER A 76 -5.48 -7.41 -11.49
N ASP A 77 -6.29 -7.38 -12.56
CA ASP A 77 -6.97 -8.55 -13.12
C ASP A 77 -7.91 -9.21 -12.08
N LYS A 78 -8.14 -10.52 -12.20
CA LYS A 78 -9.03 -11.31 -11.34
C LYS A 78 -8.28 -12.04 -10.22
N GLY A 79 -9.05 -12.43 -9.21
CA GLY A 79 -8.61 -13.19 -8.04
C GLY A 79 -9.31 -12.70 -6.78
N LYS A 80 -8.85 -13.17 -5.62
CA LYS A 80 -9.30 -12.67 -4.31
C LYS A 80 -8.09 -12.28 -3.48
N VAL A 81 -8.22 -11.18 -2.76
CA VAL A 81 -7.18 -10.68 -1.87
C VAL A 81 -7.82 -10.34 -0.54
N PHE A 82 -7.18 -10.77 0.54
CA PHE A 82 -7.60 -10.51 1.91
C PHE A 82 -6.47 -9.79 2.62
N ILE A 83 -6.83 -8.80 3.41
CA ILE A 83 -5.89 -8.11 4.31
C ILE A 83 -6.41 -8.15 5.73
N ARG A 84 -5.50 -8.23 6.70
CA ARG A 84 -5.82 -8.12 8.12
C ARG A 84 -4.65 -7.51 8.89
N ASN A 85 -4.90 -7.18 10.16
CA ASN A 85 -3.88 -6.67 11.08
C ASN A 85 -3.09 -5.48 10.51
N VAL A 86 -3.80 -4.60 9.80
CA VAL A 86 -3.24 -3.40 9.20
C VAL A 86 -2.85 -2.42 10.29
N MET A 87 -1.59 -1.98 10.29
CA MET A 87 -1.11 -0.92 11.15
C MET A 87 -0.40 0.17 10.35
N MET A 88 -0.54 1.40 10.85
CA MET A 88 0.24 2.55 10.43
C MET A 88 0.78 3.21 11.70
N HIS A 89 2.09 3.22 11.87
CA HIS A 89 2.74 3.87 13.01
C HIS A 89 3.69 4.95 12.53
N ARG A 90 3.76 6.06 13.25
CA ARG A 90 4.82 7.05 13.05
C ARG A 90 6.11 6.54 13.68
N VAL A 91 7.21 6.60 12.95
CA VAL A 91 8.56 6.28 13.45
C VAL A 91 9.19 7.53 14.08
#